data_AF-A0A0P9ADT3-F1
#
_entry.id   AF-A0A0P9ADT3-F1
#
_cell.length_a   1.000
_cell.length_b   1.000
_cell.length_c   1.000
_cell.angle_alpha   90.00
_cell.angle_beta   90.00
_cell.angle_gamma   90.00
#
_symmetry.space_group_name_H-M   'P 1'
#
loop_
_entity.id
_entity.type
_entity.pdbx_description
1 polymer ?
#
loop_
_entity_poly.entity_id
_entity_poly.type
_entity_poly.pdbx_seq_one_letter_code
_entity_poly.pdbx_strand_id
1 'polypeptide(L)'
;MKRVFKSLIAAIFIMLVMSSTAFAQVNLDIKVSGTEVTIDGSSDHPSGDVTIQIWSGDKRYYIDAATTDSSGDFHFKFNTKEGLDYQGKINVAGETKEFSFSTKAQEGAKVEAYRIDVKPITKGEVQAVGFAIKNISDGNQDVTFIVVLYEKNTMKMRDYSYVKKALSASEEEVFVAGFTIPPTGNYVVKAIICDNIESVNEGTLMNVLVDPVTIGVE
;
A
#
# COMPACT_ATOMS: atom_id res chain seq x y z
N MET A 1 -47.68 1.70 27.82
CA MET A 1 -46.68 1.12 26.88
C MET A 1 -46.55 1.84 25.53
N LYS A 2 -47.63 2.16 24.80
CA LYS A 2 -47.54 2.79 23.45
C LYS A 2 -46.83 4.16 23.37
N ARG A 3 -46.83 4.96 24.45
CA ARG A 3 -46.17 6.29 24.48
C ARG A 3 -44.65 6.22 24.63
N VAL A 4 -44.17 5.27 25.43
CA VAL A 4 -42.73 5.09 25.71
C VAL A 4 -42.02 4.49 24.49
N PHE A 5 -42.69 3.59 23.76
CA PHE A 5 -42.15 2.96 22.56
C PHE A 5 -41.97 3.95 21.39
N LYS A 6 -42.90 4.91 21.23
CA LYS A 6 -42.78 5.98 20.21
C LYS A 6 -41.62 6.94 20.51
N SER A 7 -41.36 7.22 21.78
CA SER A 7 -40.24 8.07 22.19
C SER A 7 -38.88 7.38 22.01
N LEU A 8 -38.81 6.06 22.21
CA LEU A 8 -37.60 5.28 22.00
C LEU A 8 -37.20 5.22 20.51
N ILE A 9 -38.18 5.02 19.62
CA ILE A 9 -37.95 4.98 18.17
C ILE A 9 -37.47 6.34 17.65
N ALA A 10 -38.01 7.45 18.16
CA ALA A 10 -37.56 8.79 17.77
C ALA A 10 -36.11 9.08 18.21
N ALA A 11 -35.71 8.64 19.41
CA ALA A 11 -34.34 8.82 19.90
C ALA A 11 -33.32 7.97 19.10
N ILE A 12 -33.69 6.76 18.68
CA ILE A 12 -32.86 5.90 17.82
C ILE A 12 -32.69 6.53 16.43
N PHE A 13 -33.76 7.11 15.87
CA PHE A 13 -33.69 7.80 14.58
C PHE A 13 -32.78 9.02 14.62
N ILE A 14 -32.86 9.85 15.67
CA ILE A 14 -32.01 11.04 15.84
C ILE A 14 -30.52 10.66 15.98
N MET A 15 -30.20 9.58 16.69
CA MET A 15 -28.82 9.07 16.77
C MET A 15 -28.29 8.52 15.43
N LEU A 16 -29.17 7.99 14.58
CA LEU A 16 -28.82 7.51 13.24
C LEU A 16 -28.58 8.64 12.22
N VAL A 17 -29.12 9.84 12.44
CA VAL A 17 -28.84 10.99 11.56
C VAL A 17 -27.50 11.64 11.90
N MET A 18 -27.04 11.54 13.15
CA MET A 18 -25.78 12.17 13.61
C MET A 18 -24.51 11.33 13.34
N SER A 19 -24.63 10.13 12.77
CA SER A 19 -23.48 9.27 12.42
C SER A 19 -23.00 9.43 10.97
N SER A 20 -23.52 10.41 10.23
CA SER A 20 -23.09 10.70 8.86
C SER A 20 -22.13 11.89 8.80
N THR A 21 -21.00 11.80 9.49
CA THR A 21 -19.83 12.57 9.07
C THR A 21 -19.35 11.94 7.76
N ALA A 22 -19.85 12.45 6.64
CA ALA A 22 -19.22 12.23 5.35
C ALA A 22 -17.84 12.90 5.46
N PHE A 23 -16.82 12.12 5.83
CA PHE A 23 -15.44 12.56 5.77
C PHE A 23 -15.12 12.72 4.29
N ALA A 24 -15.14 13.96 3.83
CA ALA A 24 -14.57 14.34 2.55
C ALA A 24 -13.11 13.83 2.48
N GLN A 25 -12.78 13.28 1.32
CA GLN A 25 -11.80 12.21 1.21
C GLN A 25 -10.56 12.71 0.49
N VAL A 26 -9.65 13.35 1.21
CA VAL A 26 -8.30 13.61 0.68
C VAL A 26 -7.56 12.28 0.51
N ASN A 27 -7.25 11.88 -0.72
CA ASN A 27 -6.43 10.71 -1.03
C ASN A 27 -5.03 11.15 -1.48
N LEU A 28 -4.02 10.36 -1.13
CA LEU A 28 -2.61 10.65 -1.41
C LEU A 28 -1.92 9.39 -1.95
N ASP A 29 -1.14 9.56 -3.01
CA ASP A 29 -0.16 8.61 -3.54
C ASP A 29 1.22 9.25 -3.46
N ILE A 30 2.12 8.63 -2.69
CA ILE A 30 3.44 9.18 -2.37
C ILE A 30 4.51 8.28 -2.96
N LYS A 31 5.36 8.85 -3.81
CA LYS A 31 6.47 8.16 -4.48
C LYS A 31 7.78 8.79 -4.04
N VAL A 32 8.71 7.95 -3.57
CA VAL A 32 10.05 8.39 -3.16
C VAL A 32 11.08 7.69 -4.06
N SER A 33 11.95 8.47 -4.69
CA SER A 33 13.05 8.00 -5.52
C SER A 33 14.35 8.66 -5.04
N GLY A 34 14.99 8.05 -4.04
CA GLY A 34 16.13 8.63 -3.35
C GLY A 34 15.75 9.90 -2.59
N THR A 35 16.25 11.05 -3.03
CA THR A 35 15.90 12.36 -2.45
C THR A 35 14.71 13.02 -3.13
N GLU A 36 14.27 12.55 -4.29
CA GLU A 36 13.13 13.12 -4.99
C GLU A 36 11.83 12.51 -4.47
N VAL A 37 10.86 13.36 -4.13
CA VAL A 37 9.55 12.95 -3.62
C VAL A 37 8.48 13.55 -4.50
N THR A 38 7.52 12.72 -4.89
CA THR A 38 6.32 13.11 -5.63
C THR A 38 5.09 12.74 -4.81
N ILE A 39 4.17 13.69 -4.67
CA ILE A 39 2.89 13.49 -3.99
C ILE A 39 1.79 13.87 -4.98
N ASP A 40 1.09 12.84 -5.44
CA ASP A 40 -0.13 12.98 -6.22
C ASP A 40 -1.32 12.85 -5.26
N GLY A 41 -2.32 13.73 -5.34
CA GLY A 41 -3.48 13.63 -4.48
C GLY A 41 -4.76 14.09 -5.15
N SER A 42 -5.87 13.65 -4.58
CA SER A 42 -7.23 13.97 -5.05
C SER A 42 -8.12 14.36 -3.87
N SER A 43 -9.06 15.25 -4.12
CA SER A 43 -10.07 15.72 -3.17
C SER A 43 -11.40 15.96 -3.87
N ASP A 44 -12.49 16.02 -3.11
CA ASP A 44 -13.81 16.46 -3.55
C ASP A 44 -13.99 17.99 -3.53
N HIS A 45 -12.93 18.75 -3.25
CA HIS A 45 -12.87 20.21 -3.32
C HIS A 45 -12.18 20.67 -4.61
N PRO A 46 -12.89 20.85 -5.74
CA PRO A 46 -12.29 21.40 -6.96
C PRO A 46 -11.97 22.90 -6.79
N SER A 47 -10.86 23.35 -7.37
CA SER A 47 -10.35 24.73 -7.20
C SER A 47 -10.15 25.16 -5.74
N GLY A 48 -9.91 24.20 -4.86
CA GLY A 48 -9.65 24.42 -3.43
C GLY A 48 -8.18 24.68 -3.16
N ASP A 49 -7.89 25.56 -2.19
CA ASP A 49 -6.52 25.83 -1.78
C ASP A 49 -5.90 24.60 -1.11
N VAL A 50 -4.68 24.26 -1.52
CA VAL A 50 -3.89 23.16 -0.97
C VAL A 50 -2.64 23.71 -0.33
N THR A 51 -2.35 23.33 0.91
CA THR A 51 -1.06 23.62 1.56
C THR A 51 -0.43 22.34 2.07
N ILE A 52 0.88 22.21 1.89
CA ILE A 52 1.66 21.06 2.33
C ILE A 52 2.78 21.51 3.26
N GLN A 53 3.03 20.73 4.30
CA GLN A 53 4.15 20.92 5.22
C GLN A 53 4.80 19.58 5.51
N ILE A 54 6.13 19.54 5.51
CA ILE A 54 6.92 18.32 5.75
C ILE A 54 8.04 18.61 6.74
N TRP A 55 8.22 17.72 7.72
CA TRP A 55 9.23 17.84 8.77
C TRP A 55 9.82 16.47 9.15
N SER A 56 10.97 16.51 9.82
CA SER A 56 11.61 15.34 10.44
C SER A 56 12.18 15.78 11.78
N GLY A 57 11.70 15.17 12.87
CA GLY A 57 11.89 15.68 14.22
C GLY A 57 11.37 17.11 14.36
N ASP A 58 12.15 18.00 14.99
CA ASP A 58 11.77 19.40 15.18
C ASP A 58 12.03 20.30 13.95
N LYS A 59 12.59 19.72 12.88
CA LYS A 59 13.01 20.49 11.71
C LYS A 59 12.02 20.36 10.56
N ARG A 60 11.50 21.49 10.09
CA ARG A 60 10.71 21.58 8.86
C ARG A 60 11.63 21.60 7.63
N TYR A 61 11.26 20.82 6.62
CA TYR A 61 12.05 20.63 5.40
C TYR A 61 11.40 21.20 4.15
N TYR A 62 10.06 21.20 4.09
CA TYR A 62 9.34 21.68 2.92
C TYR A 62 8.00 22.30 3.33
N ILE A 63 7.63 23.39 2.63
CA ILE A 63 6.32 24.03 2.69
C ILE A 63 6.00 24.49 1.28
N ASP A 64 4.79 24.23 0.82
CA ASP A 64 4.33 24.76 -0.45
C ASP A 64 2.81 24.93 -0.44
N ALA A 65 2.29 25.63 -1.44
CA ALA A 65 0.88 25.81 -1.67
C ALA A 65 0.53 25.67 -3.16
N ALA A 66 -0.62 25.09 -3.42
CA ALA A 66 -1.18 24.91 -4.74
C ALA A 66 -2.71 25.11 -4.68
N THR A 67 -3.37 24.89 -5.80
CA THR A 67 -4.83 24.81 -5.87
C THR A 67 -5.17 23.51 -6.58
N THR A 68 -6.21 22.81 -6.13
CA THR A 68 -6.72 21.65 -6.87
C THR A 68 -7.25 22.08 -8.23
N ASP A 69 -7.21 21.18 -9.21
CA ASP A 69 -7.78 21.43 -10.52
C ASP A 69 -9.32 21.34 -10.52
N SER A 70 -9.93 21.34 -11.71
CA SER A 70 -11.39 21.20 -11.85
C SER A 70 -11.94 19.83 -11.43
N SER A 71 -11.08 18.83 -11.35
CA SER A 71 -11.40 17.46 -10.92
C SER A 71 -11.13 17.25 -9.43
N GLY A 72 -10.45 18.21 -8.78
CA GLY A 72 -10.03 18.10 -7.37
C GLY A 72 -8.64 17.49 -7.18
N ASP A 73 -7.87 17.33 -8.26
CA ASP A 73 -6.53 16.73 -8.24
C ASP A 73 -5.44 17.78 -7.98
N PHE A 74 -4.35 17.38 -7.33
CA PHE A 74 -3.18 18.22 -7.06
C PHE A 74 -1.88 17.41 -7.08
N HIS A 75 -0.76 18.12 -7.28
CA HIS A 75 0.56 17.51 -7.42
C HIS A 75 1.64 18.35 -6.75
N PHE A 76 2.51 17.70 -5.98
CA PHE A 76 3.73 18.29 -5.43
C PHE A 76 4.94 17.44 -5.80
N LYS A 77 6.03 18.11 -6.17
CA LYS A 77 7.31 17.48 -6.45
C LYS A 77 8.44 18.29 -5.84
N PHE A 78 9.24 17.67 -4.98
CA PHE A 78 10.31 18.34 -4.24
C PHE A 78 11.46 17.38 -3.91
N ASN A 79 12.58 17.95 -3.49
CA ASN A 79 13.73 17.19 -3.01
C ASN A 79 13.86 17.31 -1.49
N THR A 80 14.24 16.21 -0.85
CA THR A 80 14.51 16.10 0.59
C THR A 80 15.95 15.67 0.84
N LYS A 81 16.32 15.49 2.12
CA LYS A 81 17.57 14.80 2.45
C LYS A 81 17.33 13.30 2.51
N GLU A 82 18.31 12.53 2.07
CA GLU A 82 18.38 11.08 2.21
C GLU A 82 18.57 10.69 3.68
N GLY A 83 18.22 9.44 4.05
CA GLY A 83 18.52 8.89 5.36
C GLY A 83 17.52 9.23 6.46
N LEU A 84 16.41 9.89 6.15
CA LEU A 84 15.48 10.41 7.16
C LEU A 84 14.05 9.89 6.98
N ASP A 85 13.36 9.76 8.10
CA ASP A 85 11.91 9.57 8.15
C ASP A 85 11.24 10.94 8.27
N TYR A 86 10.20 11.15 7.47
CA TYR A 86 9.46 12.40 7.39
C TYR A 86 8.01 12.21 7.82
N GLN A 87 7.49 13.23 8.48
CA GLN A 87 6.08 13.45 8.75
C GLN A 87 5.63 14.61 7.88
N GLY A 88 4.40 14.52 7.39
CA GLY A 88 3.80 15.51 6.53
C GLY A 88 2.35 15.76 6.88
N LYS A 89 1.90 16.95 6.53
CA LYS A 89 0.51 17.37 6.66
C LYS A 89 0.11 18.13 5.42
N ILE A 90 -1.01 17.74 4.85
CA ILE A 90 -1.66 18.44 3.76
C ILE A 90 -2.99 19.01 4.25
N ASN A 91 -3.30 20.23 3.85
CA ASN A 91 -4.60 20.84 4.06
C ASN A 91 -5.21 21.20 2.71
N VAL A 92 -6.40 20.71 2.42
CA VAL A 92 -7.16 21.00 1.19
C VAL A 92 -8.48 21.65 1.59
N ALA A 93 -8.68 22.92 1.24
CA ALA A 93 -9.90 23.68 1.56
C ALA A 93 -10.32 23.62 3.06
N GLY A 94 -9.35 23.54 3.98
CA GLY A 94 -9.58 23.42 5.41
C GLY A 94 -9.50 21.98 5.95
N GLU A 95 -9.58 20.97 5.10
CA GLU A 95 -9.50 19.56 5.49
C GLU A 95 -8.07 19.09 5.58
N THR A 96 -7.71 18.51 6.72
CA THR A 96 -6.32 18.15 7.02
C THR A 96 -6.11 16.65 6.97
N LYS A 97 -5.04 16.21 6.30
CA LYS A 97 -4.57 14.83 6.30
C LYS A 97 -3.09 14.78 6.64
N GLU A 98 -2.74 13.93 7.59
CA GLU A 98 -1.36 13.63 7.95
C GLU A 98 -0.85 12.41 7.18
N PHE A 99 0.45 12.38 6.89
CA PHE A 99 1.12 11.30 6.19
C PHE A 99 2.58 11.18 6.64
N SER A 100 3.24 10.09 6.27
CA SER A 100 4.67 9.88 6.50
C SER A 100 5.32 9.21 5.30
N PHE A 101 6.62 9.41 5.13
CA PHE A 101 7.45 8.70 4.15
C PHE A 101 8.90 8.62 4.63
N SER A 102 9.70 7.73 4.06
CA SER A 102 11.13 7.61 4.37
C SER A 102 11.98 7.79 3.12
N THR A 103 13.14 8.41 3.31
CA THR A 103 14.20 8.58 2.30
C THR A 103 15.49 7.89 2.73
N LYS A 104 15.44 7.14 3.83
CA LYS A 104 16.47 6.14 4.07
C LYS A 104 16.57 5.32 2.81
N ALA A 105 17.78 5.19 2.27
CA ALA A 105 18.02 4.31 1.16
C ALA A 105 17.25 3.02 1.46
N GLN A 106 16.27 2.69 0.61
CA GLN A 106 15.87 1.29 0.52
C GLN A 106 17.19 0.60 0.21
N GLU A 107 17.75 -0.09 1.20
CA GLU A 107 18.95 -0.89 0.98
C GLU A 107 18.67 -1.69 -0.28
N GLY A 108 19.46 -1.43 -1.33
CA GLY A 108 19.23 -2.01 -2.65
C GLY A 108 19.00 -3.51 -2.49
N ALA A 109 17.99 -4.03 -3.20
CA ALA A 109 17.43 -5.37 -3.04
C ALA A 109 18.38 -6.31 -2.29
N LYS A 110 18.18 -6.46 -0.97
CA LYS A 110 19.01 -7.34 -0.13
C LYS A 110 18.81 -8.82 -0.44
N VAL A 111 17.98 -9.11 -1.42
CA VAL A 111 17.65 -10.44 -1.88
C VAL A 111 17.64 -10.48 -3.40
N GLU A 112 18.21 -11.55 -3.94
CA GLU A 112 17.99 -11.96 -5.32
C GLU A 112 16.89 -13.01 -5.35
N ALA A 113 16.01 -12.99 -6.35
CA ALA A 113 14.94 -13.95 -6.46
C ALA A 113 14.70 -14.36 -7.92
N TYR A 114 14.45 -15.64 -8.12
CA TYR A 114 14.09 -16.17 -9.43
C TYR A 114 13.00 -17.22 -9.30
N ARG A 115 12.05 -17.18 -10.24
CA ARG A 115 10.95 -18.13 -10.31
C ARG A 115 11.49 -19.49 -10.71
N ILE A 116 11.21 -20.52 -9.93
CA ILE A 116 11.69 -21.89 -10.19
C ILE A 116 10.69 -22.74 -10.99
N ASP A 117 9.43 -22.33 -11.05
CA ASP A 117 8.35 -23.08 -11.67
C ASP A 117 7.79 -22.38 -12.90
N VAL A 118 8.46 -22.51 -14.03
CA VAL A 118 8.07 -21.89 -15.31
C VAL A 118 6.81 -22.49 -15.96
N LYS A 119 6.00 -23.26 -15.23
CA LYS A 119 4.75 -23.82 -15.74
C LYS A 119 3.66 -22.75 -15.83
N PRO A 120 2.78 -22.83 -16.84
CA PRO A 120 1.56 -22.04 -16.86
C PRO A 120 0.71 -22.32 -15.62
N ILE A 121 0.02 -21.29 -15.15
CA ILE A 121 -0.92 -21.39 -14.04
C ILE A 121 -2.31 -21.61 -14.64
N THR A 122 -2.99 -22.69 -14.27
CA THR A 122 -4.30 -23.06 -14.83
C THR A 122 -5.45 -22.88 -13.83
N LYS A 123 -6.66 -22.64 -14.36
CA LYS A 123 -7.89 -22.54 -13.58
C LYS A 123 -8.41 -23.90 -13.09
N GLY A 124 -9.18 -23.88 -12.00
CA GLY A 124 -9.93 -25.02 -11.48
C GLY A 124 -9.14 -25.97 -10.59
N GLU A 125 -7.84 -25.72 -10.38
CA GLU A 125 -6.93 -26.58 -9.62
C GLU A 125 -6.17 -25.78 -8.56
N VAL A 126 -5.55 -26.50 -7.62
CA VAL A 126 -4.58 -25.93 -6.68
C VAL A 126 -3.31 -25.63 -7.45
N GLN A 127 -2.94 -24.35 -7.49
CA GLN A 127 -1.73 -23.88 -8.15
C GLN A 127 -0.78 -23.36 -7.08
N ALA A 128 0.49 -23.71 -7.24
CA ALA A 128 1.57 -23.20 -6.41
C ALA A 128 2.53 -22.38 -7.28
N VAL A 129 3.09 -21.33 -6.69
CA VAL A 129 4.15 -20.52 -7.26
C VAL A 129 5.38 -20.66 -6.39
N GLY A 130 6.52 -20.95 -7.02
CA GLY A 130 7.80 -21.17 -6.35
C GLY A 130 8.86 -20.15 -6.75
N PHE A 131 9.57 -19.60 -5.76
CA PHE A 131 10.76 -18.79 -5.96
C PHE A 131 11.92 -19.32 -5.12
N ALA A 132 13.11 -19.34 -5.72
CA ALA A 132 14.35 -19.39 -4.95
C ALA A 132 14.73 -17.96 -4.61
N ILE A 133 14.99 -17.70 -3.33
CA ILE A 133 15.28 -16.37 -2.80
C ILE A 133 16.58 -16.47 -2.01
N LYS A 134 17.56 -15.63 -2.38
CA LYS A 134 18.88 -15.57 -1.77
C LYS A 134 19.09 -14.24 -1.08
N ASN A 135 19.44 -14.25 0.21
CA ASN A 135 19.86 -13.06 0.93
C ASN A 135 21.30 -12.68 0.52
N ILE A 136 21.45 -11.53 -0.15
CA ILE A 136 22.75 -10.99 -0.59
C ILE A 136 23.28 -9.89 0.34
N SER A 137 22.65 -9.68 1.50
CA SER A 137 23.16 -8.78 2.54
C SER A 137 24.14 -9.48 3.49
N ASP A 138 24.87 -8.68 4.26
CA ASP A 138 25.84 -9.14 5.27
C ASP A 138 25.19 -9.57 6.59
N GLY A 139 23.86 -9.49 6.72
CA GLY A 139 23.10 -9.78 7.94
C GLY A 139 21.93 -10.70 7.70
N ASN A 140 21.24 -11.10 8.79
CA ASN A 140 19.99 -11.83 8.68
C ASN A 140 18.89 -10.91 8.10
N GLN A 141 18.05 -11.46 7.23
CA GLN A 141 16.95 -10.76 6.57
C GLN A 141 15.66 -11.55 6.73
N ASP A 142 14.62 -10.91 7.29
CA ASP A 142 13.27 -11.46 7.23
C ASP A 142 12.73 -11.29 5.81
N VAL A 143 12.18 -12.37 5.27
CA VAL A 143 11.62 -12.44 3.92
C VAL A 143 10.23 -13.04 3.98
N THR A 144 9.28 -12.31 3.42
CA THR A 144 7.90 -12.73 3.21
C THR A 144 7.65 -12.87 1.71
N PHE A 145 7.35 -14.08 1.27
CA PHE A 145 6.91 -14.37 -0.10
C PHE A 145 5.39 -14.46 -0.13
N ILE A 146 4.75 -13.64 -0.95
CA ILE A 146 3.30 -13.53 -1.08
C ILE A 146 2.91 -13.82 -2.52
N VAL A 147 1.91 -14.67 -2.70
CA VAL A 147 1.27 -14.92 -3.99
C VAL A 147 -0.16 -14.42 -3.88
N VAL A 148 -0.57 -13.57 -4.81
CA VAL A 148 -1.89 -12.91 -4.79
C VAL A 148 -2.63 -13.18 -6.09
N LEU A 149 -3.89 -13.60 -5.97
CA LEU A 149 -4.83 -13.72 -7.08
C LEU A 149 -5.63 -12.43 -7.27
N TYR A 150 -5.57 -11.87 -8.46
CA TYR A 150 -6.37 -10.71 -8.84
C TYR A 150 -7.36 -11.07 -9.95
N GLU A 151 -8.52 -10.44 -9.92
CA GLU A 151 -9.32 -10.26 -11.13
C GLU A 151 -8.60 -9.31 -12.08
N LYS A 152 -8.32 -9.76 -13.30
CA LYS A 152 -7.49 -9.02 -14.25
C LYS A 152 -8.09 -7.67 -14.66
N ASN A 153 -9.41 -7.56 -14.71
CA ASN A 153 -10.09 -6.34 -15.19
C ASN A 153 -10.22 -5.27 -14.09
N THR A 154 -10.50 -5.69 -12.86
CA THR A 154 -10.78 -4.78 -11.73
C THR A 154 -9.57 -4.60 -10.82
N MET A 155 -8.55 -5.44 -10.98
CA MET A 155 -7.42 -5.58 -10.05
C MET A 155 -7.87 -5.79 -8.59
N LYS A 156 -9.08 -6.32 -8.39
CA LYS A 156 -9.59 -6.68 -7.07
C LYS A 156 -8.92 -7.97 -6.62
N MET A 157 -8.30 -7.93 -5.44
CA MET A 157 -7.74 -9.11 -4.79
C MET A 157 -8.87 -10.11 -4.50
N ARG A 158 -8.67 -11.36 -4.90
CA ARG A 158 -9.61 -12.47 -4.69
C ARG A 158 -9.13 -13.42 -3.61
N ASP A 159 -7.85 -13.73 -3.62
CA ASP A 159 -7.22 -14.66 -2.69
C ASP A 159 -5.72 -14.35 -2.57
N TYR A 160 -5.09 -14.81 -1.50
CA TYR A 160 -3.65 -14.72 -1.33
C TYR A 160 -3.13 -15.83 -0.40
N SER A 161 -1.85 -16.15 -0.55
CA SER A 161 -1.13 -17.06 0.33
C SER A 161 0.28 -16.54 0.52
N TYR A 162 0.87 -16.77 1.70
CA TYR A 162 2.21 -16.28 1.99
C TYR A 162 3.02 -17.24 2.85
N VAL A 163 4.34 -17.14 2.73
CA VAL A 163 5.32 -17.83 3.57
C VAL A 163 6.34 -16.81 4.04
N LYS A 164 6.65 -16.85 5.35
CA LYS A 164 7.68 -16.00 5.97
C LYS A 164 8.82 -16.88 6.49
N LYS A 165 10.06 -16.49 6.20
CA LYS A 165 11.27 -17.10 6.75
C LYS A 165 12.31 -16.01 7.02
N ALA A 166 13.17 -16.22 8.00
CA ALA A 166 14.40 -15.46 8.15
C ALA A 166 15.51 -16.17 7.35
N LEU A 167 16.26 -15.42 6.55
CA LEU A 167 17.42 -15.90 5.81
C LEU A 167 18.69 -15.31 6.41
N SER A 168 19.65 -16.14 6.78
CA SER A 168 20.99 -15.70 7.14
C SER A 168 21.73 -15.09 5.94
N ALA A 169 22.81 -14.36 6.23
CA ALA A 169 23.65 -13.78 5.19
C ALA A 169 24.11 -14.85 4.18
N SER A 170 23.98 -14.56 2.89
CA SER A 170 24.28 -15.48 1.78
C SER A 170 23.41 -16.76 1.69
N GLU A 171 22.42 -16.94 2.56
CA GLU A 171 21.51 -18.10 2.51
C GLU A 171 20.54 -17.99 1.32
N GLU A 172 20.31 -19.12 0.65
CA GLU A 172 19.32 -19.26 -0.41
C GLU A 172 18.32 -20.35 -0.04
N GLU A 173 17.03 -20.04 -0.15
CA GLU A 173 15.93 -20.91 0.25
C GLU A 173 14.80 -20.87 -0.78
N VAL A 174 14.05 -21.96 -0.85
CA VAL A 174 12.87 -22.06 -1.72
C VAL A 174 11.62 -21.68 -0.92
N PHE A 175 10.84 -20.77 -1.50
CA PHE A 175 9.56 -20.33 -1.01
C PHE A 175 8.48 -20.79 -1.98
N VAL A 176 7.46 -21.46 -1.46
CA VAL A 176 6.33 -21.96 -2.25
C VAL A 176 5.05 -21.56 -1.56
N ALA A 177 4.18 -20.87 -2.28
CA ALA A 177 2.85 -20.48 -1.82
C ALA A 177 1.84 -20.67 -2.95
N GLY A 178 0.58 -20.90 -2.60
CA GLY A 178 -0.42 -21.30 -3.58
C GLY A 178 -1.83 -21.30 -3.02
N PHE A 179 -2.79 -21.41 -3.93
CA PHE A 179 -4.23 -21.43 -3.65
C PHE A 179 -4.98 -22.11 -4.79
N THR A 180 -6.27 -22.36 -4.59
CA THR A 180 -7.15 -22.90 -5.65
C THR A 180 -7.60 -21.77 -6.55
N ILE A 181 -7.38 -21.89 -7.86
CA ILE A 181 -7.85 -20.88 -8.81
C ILE A 181 -9.27 -21.22 -9.25
N PRO A 182 -10.23 -20.29 -9.20
CA PRO A 182 -11.60 -20.55 -9.65
C PRO A 182 -11.64 -21.02 -11.12
N PRO A 183 -12.52 -21.97 -11.47
CA PRO A 183 -12.61 -22.52 -12.83
C PRO A 183 -13.08 -21.50 -13.88
N THR A 184 -13.74 -20.43 -13.44
CA THR A 184 -14.33 -19.39 -14.31
C THR A 184 -13.88 -18.01 -13.87
N GLY A 185 -13.51 -17.15 -14.82
CA GLY A 185 -13.10 -15.77 -14.56
C GLY A 185 -11.86 -15.40 -15.37
N ASN A 186 -11.47 -14.12 -15.30
CA ASN A 186 -10.25 -13.62 -15.92
C ASN A 186 -9.30 -13.17 -14.81
N TYR A 187 -8.21 -13.91 -14.63
CA TYR A 187 -7.35 -13.78 -13.46
C TYR A 187 -5.90 -13.48 -13.85
N VAL A 188 -5.17 -12.94 -12.88
CA VAL A 188 -3.72 -12.77 -12.94
C VAL A 188 -3.14 -13.03 -11.55
N VAL A 189 -1.99 -13.68 -11.49
CA VAL A 189 -1.26 -13.90 -10.25
C VAL A 189 -0.12 -12.89 -10.14
N LYS A 190 0.08 -12.30 -8.96
CA LYS A 190 1.26 -11.52 -8.64
C LYS A 190 2.05 -12.18 -7.52
N ALA A 191 3.33 -12.39 -7.75
CA ALA A 191 4.30 -12.82 -6.76
C ALA A 191 5.03 -11.59 -6.22
N ILE A 192 5.03 -11.41 -4.90
CA ILE A 192 5.60 -10.26 -4.19
C ILE A 192 6.55 -10.80 -3.13
N ILE A 193 7.73 -10.22 -3.03
CA ILE A 193 8.72 -10.54 -1.99
C ILE A 193 8.99 -9.25 -1.22
N CYS A 194 8.71 -9.25 0.08
CA CYS A 194 8.86 -8.11 0.97
C CYS A 194 9.49 -8.53 2.31
N ASP A 195 9.85 -7.58 3.16
CA ASP A 195 10.35 -7.88 4.51
C ASP A 195 9.23 -8.30 5.48
N ASN A 196 8.09 -7.62 5.43
CA ASN A 196 6.94 -7.86 6.30
C ASN A 196 5.60 -7.51 5.62
N ILE A 197 4.52 -8.15 6.09
CA ILE A 197 3.12 -7.93 5.65
C ILE A 197 2.32 -7.11 6.68
N GLU A 198 2.78 -7.02 7.92
CA GLU A 198 2.03 -6.40 9.05
C GLU A 198 1.96 -4.87 9.01
N SER A 199 2.70 -4.23 8.10
CA SER A 199 2.84 -2.77 8.01
C SER A 199 1.60 -2.03 7.49
N VAL A 200 0.57 -2.73 7.00
CA VAL A 200 -0.64 -2.12 6.41
C VAL A 200 -1.52 -1.42 7.47
N ASN A 201 -1.45 -1.82 8.75
CA ASN A 201 -2.30 -1.24 9.80
C ASN A 201 -1.76 0.08 10.40
N GLU A 202 -0.51 0.45 10.11
CA GLU A 202 0.16 1.63 10.70
C GLU A 202 0.56 2.69 9.65
N GLY A 203 0.05 2.59 8.42
CA GLY A 203 0.40 3.53 7.35
C GLY A 203 1.83 3.36 6.82
N THR A 204 2.52 2.28 7.19
CA THR A 204 3.84 1.92 6.64
C THR A 204 3.62 1.14 5.34
N LEU A 205 4.19 1.61 4.23
CA LEU A 205 4.15 0.88 2.96
C LEU A 205 4.94 -0.44 3.10
N MET A 206 4.44 -1.53 2.53
CA MET A 206 5.20 -2.78 2.43
C MET A 206 6.53 -2.50 1.73
N ASN A 207 7.65 -2.84 2.37
CA ASN A 207 8.96 -2.67 1.77
C ASN A 207 9.23 -3.88 0.86
N VAL A 208 8.88 -3.70 -0.41
CA VAL A 208 9.10 -4.68 -1.47
C VAL A 208 10.60 -4.80 -1.72
N LEU A 209 11.13 -6.03 -1.62
CA LEU A 209 12.55 -6.31 -1.71
C LEU A 209 13.02 -6.58 -3.15
N VAL A 210 12.12 -7.05 -4.01
CA VAL A 210 12.35 -7.22 -5.46
C VAL A 210 11.09 -6.90 -6.26
N ASP A 211 11.24 -6.50 -7.52
CA ASP A 211 10.13 -6.16 -8.40
C ASP A 211 9.09 -7.30 -8.47
N PRO A 212 7.79 -7.02 -8.24
CA PRO A 212 6.76 -8.04 -8.29
C PRO A 212 6.65 -8.69 -9.67
N VAL A 213 6.56 -10.02 -9.69
CA VAL A 213 6.41 -10.79 -10.92
C VAL A 213 4.93 -11.04 -11.19
N THR A 214 4.47 -10.64 -12.37
CA THR A 214 3.10 -10.89 -12.83
C THR A 214 3.06 -12.15 -13.70
N ILE A 215 2.20 -13.10 -13.35
CA ILE A 215 2.06 -14.40 -14.01
C ILE A 215 0.64 -14.52 -14.57
N GLY A 216 0.52 -14.80 -15.86
CA GLY A 216 -0.75 -15.05 -16.52
C GLY A 216 -1.42 -16.34 -16.04
N VAL A 217 -2.74 -16.32 -15.93
CA VAL A 217 -3.55 -17.51 -15.67
C VAL A 217 -4.26 -17.92 -16.96
N GLU A 218 -4.09 -19.18 -17.35
CA GLU A 218 -4.71 -19.82 -18.51
C GLU A 218 -6.07 -20.43 -18.16
#